data_AF-A0A519PGI6-F1
#
_entry.id   AF-A0A519PGI6-F1
#
_cell.length_a   1.000
_cell.length_b   1.000
_cell.length_c   1.000
_cell.angle_alpha   90.00
_cell.angle_beta   90.00
_cell.angle_gamma   90.00
#
_symmetry.space_group_name_H-M   'P 1'
#
loop_
_entity.id
_entity.type
_entity.pdbx_description
1 polymer ?
#
loop_
_entity_poly.entity_id
_entity_poly.type
_entity_poly.pdbx_seq_one_letter_code
_entity_poly.pdbx_strand_id
1 'polypeptide(L)'
;IAPDLARLDVKLVEQPLKVAEDEQLEGYDCPVMLCADESLHDPQDLGRCARRYGCVNIKLDKTGGLTEALRLTGEARALGLEIMAGCMVATSLSMAPALLIAQGAAFVDLDGPLLLARDREPGLRYEGSVIFPPEPELWG
;
A
#
# COMPACT_ATOMS: atom_id res chain seq x y z
N ILE A 1 -5.79 -21.70 7.47
CA ILE A 1 -5.34 -21.10 6.19
C ILE A 1 -3.95 -20.49 6.29
N ALA A 2 -3.63 -19.69 7.30
CA ALA A 2 -2.30 -19.04 7.40
C ALA A 2 -1.10 -20.02 7.32
N PRO A 3 -1.11 -21.21 7.96
CA PRO A 3 -0.03 -22.20 7.78
C PRO A 3 0.09 -22.73 6.35
N ASP A 4 -1.02 -22.88 5.63
CA ASP A 4 -1.03 -23.31 4.23
C ASP A 4 -0.47 -22.22 3.31
N LEU A 5 -0.82 -20.95 3.57
CA LEU A 5 -0.27 -19.80 2.84
C LEU A 5 1.25 -19.70 3.03
N ALA A 6 1.73 -19.90 4.27
CA ALA A 6 3.16 -19.96 4.56
C ALA A 6 3.85 -21.11 3.81
N ARG A 7 3.23 -22.30 3.74
CA ARG A 7 3.75 -23.44 2.98
C ARG A 7 3.83 -23.16 1.47
N LEU A 8 2.97 -22.27 0.96
CA LEU A 8 2.95 -21.82 -0.44
C LEU A 8 3.87 -20.61 -0.69
N ASP A 9 4.66 -20.19 0.31
CA ASP A 9 5.56 -19.04 0.24
C ASP A 9 4.86 -17.69 -0.05
N VAL A 10 3.61 -17.56 0.38
CA VAL A 10 2.88 -16.28 0.32
C VAL A 10 3.57 -15.28 1.24
N LYS A 11 3.90 -14.10 0.71
CA LYS A 11 4.68 -13.07 1.42
C LYS A 11 3.84 -12.10 2.23
N LEU A 12 2.62 -11.83 1.79
CA LEU A 12 1.75 -10.83 2.37
C LEU A 12 0.29 -11.30 2.27
N VAL A 13 -0.48 -11.09 3.34
CA VAL A 13 -1.94 -11.18 3.31
C VAL A 13 -2.49 -9.82 3.68
N GLU A 14 -3.22 -9.22 2.75
CA GLU A 14 -3.85 -7.91 2.94
C GLU A 14 -5.26 -8.05 3.49
N GLN A 15 -5.56 -7.26 4.52
CA GLN A 15 -6.87 -7.15 5.17
C GLN A 15 -7.62 -8.48 5.34
N PRO A 16 -7.10 -9.44 6.12
CA PRO A 16 -7.72 -10.77 6.26
C PRO A 16 -9.09 -10.73 6.96
N LEU A 17 -9.39 -9.67 7.70
CA LEU A 17 -10.61 -9.50 8.49
C LEU A 17 -11.27 -8.16 8.19
N LYS A 18 -12.58 -8.12 8.39
CA LYS A 18 -13.37 -6.90 8.24
C LYS A 18 -12.92 -5.83 9.24
N VAL A 19 -12.91 -4.57 8.79
CA VAL A 19 -12.60 -3.40 9.63
C VAL A 19 -13.52 -3.38 10.85
N ALA A 20 -12.95 -3.00 12.00
CA ALA A 20 -13.60 -3.01 13.32
C ALA A 20 -14.01 -4.41 13.83
N GLU A 21 -13.68 -5.49 13.11
CA GLU A 21 -13.85 -6.88 13.52
C GLU A 21 -12.50 -7.64 13.48
N ASP A 22 -11.38 -6.89 13.54
CA ASP A 22 -10.00 -7.36 13.42
C ASP A 22 -9.22 -7.37 14.75
N GLU A 23 -9.91 -7.19 15.88
CA GLU A 23 -9.31 -7.20 17.23
C GLU A 23 -8.58 -8.50 17.55
N GLN A 24 -9.06 -9.62 17.02
CA GLN A 24 -8.46 -10.94 17.21
C GLN A 24 -7.07 -11.10 16.57
N LEU A 25 -6.61 -10.16 15.74
CA LEU A 25 -5.24 -10.16 15.22
C LEU A 25 -4.23 -9.64 16.24
N GLU A 26 -4.68 -8.94 17.29
CA GLU A 26 -3.78 -8.42 18.31
C GLU A 26 -3.15 -9.57 19.10
N GLY A 27 -1.82 -9.70 19.01
CA GLY A 27 -1.06 -10.80 19.60
C GLY A 27 -1.17 -12.14 18.85
N TYR A 28 -1.85 -12.18 17.69
CA TYR A 28 -1.87 -13.37 16.85
C TYR A 28 -0.54 -13.52 16.11
N ASP A 29 0.19 -14.59 16.39
CA ASP A 29 1.44 -14.94 15.71
C ASP A 29 1.14 -15.59 14.34
N CYS A 30 0.88 -14.74 13.34
CA CYS A 30 0.62 -15.19 11.99
C CYS A 30 1.95 -15.55 11.27
N PRO A 31 2.08 -16.75 10.66
CA PRO A 31 3.29 -17.14 9.95
C PRO A 31 3.50 -16.40 8.60
N VAL A 32 2.56 -15.54 8.21
CA VAL A 32 2.63 -14.69 7.02
C VAL A 32 2.39 -13.24 7.44
N MET A 33 3.11 -12.30 6.82
CA MET A 33 2.96 -10.88 7.12
C MET A 33 1.53 -10.41 6.83
N LEU A 34 0.93 -9.71 7.79
CA LEU A 34 -0.40 -9.11 7.63
C LEU A 34 -0.27 -7.62 7.30
N CYS A 35 -1.01 -7.17 6.28
CA CYS A 35 -1.08 -5.78 5.84
C CYS A 35 -2.46 -5.19 6.16
N ALA A 36 -2.51 -4.01 6.78
CA ALA A 36 -3.75 -3.25 6.91
C ALA A 36 -3.99 -2.41 5.65
N ASP A 37 -5.15 -2.56 5.03
CA ASP A 37 -5.64 -1.66 3.97
C ASP A 37 -6.86 -0.89 4.47
N GLU A 38 -8.04 -1.50 4.47
CA GLU A 38 -9.27 -0.85 4.93
C GLU A 38 -9.23 -0.51 6.43
N SER A 39 -8.40 -1.16 7.24
CA SER A 39 -8.22 -0.79 8.65
C SER A 39 -7.38 0.47 8.87
N LEU A 40 -6.71 1.00 7.84
CA LEU A 40 -5.89 2.21 7.88
C LEU A 40 -6.39 3.26 6.87
N HIS A 41 -6.96 4.36 7.37
CA HIS A 41 -7.31 5.52 6.54
C HIS A 41 -6.45 6.74 6.87
N ASP A 42 -6.33 7.05 8.16
CA ASP A 42 -5.60 8.22 8.64
C ASP A 42 -4.64 7.85 9.80
N PRO A 43 -3.75 8.77 10.21
CA PRO A 43 -2.76 8.46 11.25
C PRO A 43 -3.32 8.14 12.64
N GLN A 44 -4.59 8.45 12.93
CA GLN A 44 -5.23 8.06 14.19
C GLN A 44 -5.47 6.54 14.24
N ASP A 45 -5.63 5.89 13.09
CA ASP A 45 -5.76 4.43 12.99
C ASP A 45 -4.43 3.71 13.21
N LEU A 46 -3.31 4.39 12.99
CA LEU A 46 -1.99 3.78 12.89
C LEU A 46 -1.58 3.06 14.18
N GLY A 47 -1.85 3.66 15.34
CA GLY A 47 -1.55 3.04 16.63
C GLY A 47 -2.32 1.73 16.86
N ARG A 48 -3.56 1.63 16.36
CA ARG A 48 -4.35 0.38 16.37
C ARG A 48 -3.77 -0.62 15.37
N CYS A 49 -3.41 -0.18 14.18
CA CYS A 49 -2.83 -1.03 13.15
C CYS A 49 -1.50 -1.65 13.59
N ALA A 50 -0.62 -0.88 14.24
CA ALA A 50 0.68 -1.34 14.72
C ALA A 50 0.62 -2.50 15.74
N ARG A 51 -0.52 -2.70 16.41
CA ARG A 51 -0.71 -3.84 17.33
C ARG A 51 -1.22 -5.11 16.65
N ARG A 52 -1.67 -5.01 15.40
CA ARG A 52 -2.41 -6.06 14.67
C ARG A 52 -1.74 -6.49 13.37
N TYR A 53 -0.96 -5.60 12.76
CA TYR A 53 -0.38 -5.77 11.43
C TYR A 53 1.12 -5.51 11.46
N GLY A 54 1.85 -6.16 10.56
CA GLY A 54 3.27 -5.91 10.34
C GLY A 54 3.55 -4.97 9.16
N CYS A 55 2.55 -4.74 8.31
CA CYS A 55 2.62 -3.88 7.14
C CYS A 55 1.37 -3.00 7.04
N VAL A 56 1.49 -1.87 6.36
CA VAL A 56 0.37 -0.99 6.05
C VAL A 56 0.34 -0.59 4.58
N ASN A 57 -0.84 -0.61 3.97
CA ASN A 57 -1.06 -0.12 2.62
C ASN A 57 -1.45 1.37 2.65
N ILE A 58 -0.54 2.20 2.15
CA ILE A 58 -0.73 3.65 2.05
C ILE A 58 -1.20 3.97 0.62
N LYS A 59 -2.41 4.52 0.51
CA LYS A 59 -3.04 4.94 -0.75
C LYS A 59 -3.36 6.42 -0.68
N LEU A 60 -3.04 7.17 -1.73
CA LEU A 60 -3.31 8.62 -1.78
C LEU A 60 -4.80 8.95 -1.63
N ASP A 61 -5.67 8.10 -2.16
CA ASP A 61 -7.12 8.26 -2.05
C ASP A 61 -7.64 8.11 -0.60
N LYS A 62 -6.94 7.33 0.23
CA LYS A 62 -7.28 7.18 1.66
C LYS A 62 -6.74 8.33 2.49
N THR A 63 -5.51 8.75 2.22
CA THR A 63 -4.84 9.84 2.96
C THR A 63 -5.30 11.24 2.53
N GLY A 64 -6.05 11.35 1.43
CA GLY A 64 -6.44 12.64 0.88
C GLY A 64 -5.28 13.40 0.23
N GLY A 65 -4.26 12.69 -0.27
CA GLY A 65 -3.16 13.26 -1.04
C GLY A 65 -1.75 12.97 -0.51
N LEU A 66 -0.76 13.44 -1.27
CA LEU A 66 0.67 13.12 -1.09
C LEU A 66 1.25 13.64 0.23
N THR A 67 0.88 14.86 0.65
CA THR A 67 1.41 15.47 1.88
C THR A 67 1.15 14.59 3.10
N GLU A 68 -0.08 14.12 3.23
CA GLU A 68 -0.48 13.26 4.34
C GLU A 68 0.06 11.85 4.19
N ALA A 69 0.16 11.33 2.97
CA ALA A 69 0.78 10.02 2.72
C ALA A 69 2.26 9.98 3.14
N LEU A 70 3.03 11.05 2.88
CA LEU A 70 4.43 11.14 3.32
C LEU A 70 4.53 11.19 4.85
N ARG A 71 3.65 11.95 5.50
CA ARG A 71 3.59 12.02 6.97
C ARG A 71 3.27 10.64 7.56
N LEU A 72 2.21 10.00 7.08
CA LEU A 72 1.78 8.66 7.51
C LEU A 72 2.88 7.61 7.28
N THR A 73 3.60 7.69 6.16
CA THR A 73 4.74 6.79 5.86
C THR A 73 5.84 6.92 6.92
N GLY A 74 6.19 8.15 7.30
CA GLY A 74 7.19 8.40 8.34
C GLY A 74 6.76 7.86 9.71
N GLU A 75 5.50 8.08 10.08
CA GLU A 75 4.94 7.61 11.35
C GLU A 75 4.83 6.08 11.40
N ALA A 76 4.42 5.43 10.31
CA ALA A 76 4.34 3.98 10.21
C ALA A 76 5.71 3.34 10.38
N ARG A 77 6.74 3.88 9.69
CA ARG A 77 8.13 3.42 9.85
C ARG A 77 8.64 3.62 11.28
N ALA A 78 8.29 4.72 11.95
CA ALA A 78 8.68 4.97 13.33
C ALA A 78 8.08 3.94 14.32
N LEU A 79 6.96 3.32 13.96
CA LEU A 79 6.34 2.22 14.69
C LEU A 79 6.84 0.83 14.27
N GLY A 80 7.82 0.75 13.36
CA GLY A 80 8.40 -0.50 12.89
C GLY A 80 7.52 -1.26 11.88
N LEU A 81 6.55 -0.59 11.25
CA LEU A 81 5.72 -1.18 10.21
C LEU A 81 6.42 -1.14 8.86
N GLU A 82 6.27 -2.24 8.11
CA GLU A 82 6.59 -2.27 6.69
C GLU A 82 5.57 -1.45 5.89
N ILE A 83 6.02 -0.94 4.74
CA ILE A 83 5.20 -0.09 3.87
C ILE A 83 4.84 -0.84 2.60
N MET A 84 3.56 -0.83 2.27
CA MET A 84 3.03 -1.10 0.93
C MET A 84 2.54 0.22 0.34
N ALA A 85 3.05 0.59 -0.83
CA ALA A 85 2.54 1.72 -1.60
C ALA A 85 1.47 1.22 -2.55
N GLY A 86 0.20 1.45 -2.24
CA GLY A 86 -0.92 0.96 -3.04
C GLY A 86 -1.64 2.05 -3.81
N CYS A 87 -2.60 1.62 -4.62
CA CYS A 87 -3.47 2.51 -5.38
C CYS A 87 -4.93 2.06 -5.40
N MET A 88 -5.77 2.93 -5.95
CA MET A 88 -7.05 2.54 -6.54
C MET A 88 -6.85 2.26 -8.04
N VAL A 89 -7.80 1.57 -8.67
CA VAL A 89 -7.82 1.44 -10.13
C VAL A 89 -8.02 2.82 -10.76
N ALA A 90 -6.92 3.40 -11.25
CA ALA A 90 -6.86 4.78 -11.75
C ALA A 90 -5.75 4.95 -12.79
N THR A 91 -5.77 6.08 -13.50
CA THR A 91 -4.79 6.42 -14.55
C THR A 91 -3.39 6.71 -13.99
N SER A 92 -2.39 6.76 -14.87
CA SER A 92 -0.99 7.08 -14.53
C SER A 92 -0.82 8.37 -13.72
N LEU A 93 -1.72 9.34 -13.88
CA LEU A 93 -1.69 10.58 -13.11
C LEU A 93 -1.84 10.36 -11.59
N SER A 94 -2.59 9.34 -11.16
CA SER A 94 -2.72 9.02 -9.72
C SER A 94 -1.50 8.25 -9.20
N MET A 95 -0.92 7.40 -10.05
CA MET A 95 0.28 6.62 -9.70
C MET A 95 1.53 7.49 -9.58
N ALA A 96 1.63 8.56 -10.37
CA ALA A 96 2.80 9.44 -10.44
C ALA A 96 3.26 9.99 -9.07
N PRO A 97 2.41 10.63 -8.26
CA PRO A 97 2.78 11.00 -6.89
C PRO A 97 2.99 9.80 -5.95
N ALA A 98 2.26 8.70 -6.15
CA ALA A 98 2.35 7.51 -5.30
C ALA A 98 3.72 6.80 -5.42
N LEU A 99 4.44 6.98 -6.53
CA LEU A 99 5.82 6.51 -6.71
C LEU A 99 6.80 7.07 -5.68
N LEU A 100 6.51 8.24 -5.10
CA LEU A 100 7.31 8.81 -4.02
C LEU A 100 7.15 8.03 -2.71
N ILE A 101 5.95 7.49 -2.45
CA ILE A 101 5.69 6.60 -1.32
C ILE A 101 6.34 5.24 -1.56
N ALA A 102 6.33 4.76 -2.80
CA ALA A 102 6.95 3.51 -3.20
C ALA A 102 8.48 3.46 -2.98
N GLN A 103 9.14 4.62 -2.82
CA GLN A 103 10.59 4.66 -2.57
C GLN A 103 10.95 4.03 -1.22
N GLY A 104 11.52 2.82 -1.28
CA GLY A 104 11.84 2.02 -0.10
C GLY A 104 10.62 1.42 0.59
N ALA A 105 9.51 1.24 -0.13
CA ALA A 105 8.41 0.38 0.31
C ALA A 105 8.81 -1.09 0.11
N ALA A 106 8.35 -1.97 1.00
CA ALA A 106 8.55 -3.41 0.88
C ALA A 106 7.70 -4.00 -0.25
N PHE A 107 6.53 -3.41 -0.49
CA PHE A 107 5.59 -3.80 -1.54
C PHE A 107 5.10 -2.57 -2.31
N VAL A 108 4.89 -2.73 -3.62
CA VAL A 108 4.40 -1.66 -4.50
C VAL A 108 3.28 -2.23 -5.36
N ASP A 109 2.09 -1.67 -5.20
CA ASP A 109 0.88 -2.00 -5.93
C ASP A 109 0.35 -0.73 -6.62
N LEU A 110 1.03 -0.36 -7.71
CA LEU A 110 0.74 0.81 -8.54
C LEU A 110 0.38 0.38 -9.96
N ASP A 111 -0.44 -0.66 -10.09
CA ASP A 111 -0.78 -1.30 -11.36
C ASP A 111 -2.07 -0.75 -11.99
N GLY A 112 -2.74 0.21 -11.34
CA GLY A 112 -4.00 0.80 -11.80
C GLY A 112 -4.06 1.07 -13.31
N PRO A 113 -3.05 1.70 -13.93
CA PRO A 113 -3.02 1.95 -15.38
C PRO A 113 -3.01 0.69 -16.24
N LEU A 114 -2.37 -0.38 -15.78
CA LEU A 114 -2.28 -1.68 -16.49
C LEU A 114 -3.63 -2.40 -16.51
N LEU A 115 -4.52 -2.08 -15.58
CA LEU A 115 -5.88 -2.62 -15.49
C LEU A 115 -6.88 -1.87 -16.38
N LEU A 116 -6.50 -0.70 -16.91
CA LEU A 116 -7.37 0.11 -17.76
C LEU A 116 -7.26 -0.29 -19.24
N ALA A 117 -8.39 -0.29 -19.95
CA ALA A 117 -8.39 -0.45 -21.40
C ALA A 117 -7.69 0.71 -22.13
N ARG A 118 -7.63 1.89 -21.50
CA ARG A 118 -6.93 3.07 -22.00
C ARG A 118 -6.48 3.95 -20.84
N ASP A 119 -5.19 4.28 -20.81
CA ASP A 119 -4.58 5.23 -19.89
C ASP A 119 -4.37 6.61 -20.55
N ARG A 120 -3.77 7.56 -19.82
CA ARG A 120 -3.39 8.89 -20.30
C ARG A 120 -2.24 8.85 -21.31
N GLU A 121 -2.16 9.92 -22.11
CA GLU A 121 -1.07 10.19 -23.05
C GLU A 121 -0.58 11.64 -22.83
N PRO A 122 0.66 11.87 -22.35
CA PRO A 122 1.60 10.86 -21.85
C PRO A 122 1.07 10.19 -20.56
N GLY A 123 1.53 8.95 -20.33
CA GLY A 123 1.31 8.17 -19.12
C GLY A 123 2.64 7.72 -18.52
N LEU A 124 2.61 6.98 -17.41
CA LEU A 124 3.81 6.37 -16.84
C LEU A 124 4.31 5.27 -17.77
N ARG A 125 5.63 5.15 -17.83
CA ARG A 125 6.27 4.05 -18.56
C ARG A 125 6.32 2.81 -17.66
N TYR A 126 5.83 1.70 -18.19
CA TYR A 126 5.97 0.37 -17.62
C TYR A 126 6.78 -0.52 -18.56
N GLU A 127 7.78 -1.22 -18.04
CA GLU A 127 8.48 -2.31 -18.73
C GLU A 127 8.26 -3.61 -17.96
N GLY A 128 7.28 -4.40 -18.40
CA GLY A 128 6.76 -5.49 -17.57
C GLY A 128 6.18 -4.91 -16.28
N SER A 129 6.71 -5.36 -15.14
CA SER A 129 6.33 -4.86 -13.80
C SER A 129 7.27 -3.77 -13.27
N VAL A 130 8.21 -3.28 -14.09
CA VAL A 130 9.08 -2.15 -13.71
C VAL A 130 8.38 -0.85 -14.11
N ILE A 131 8.09 -0.01 -13.11
CA ILE A 131 7.51 1.32 -13.29
C ILE A 131 8.61 2.38 -13.20
N PHE A 132 8.59 3.37 -14.09
CA PHE A 132 9.57 4.45 -14.11
C PHE A 132 9.00 5.75 -13.53
N PRO A 133 9.86 6.67 -13.03
CA PRO A 133 9.42 7.98 -12.55
C PRO A 133 8.61 8.75 -13.60
N PRO A 134 7.64 9.60 -13.18
CA PRO A 134 6.89 10.43 -14.10
C PRO A 134 7.79 11.50 -14.73
N GLU A 135 7.49 11.84 -15.99
CA GLU A 135 8.01 13.05 -16.63
C GLU A 135 7.12 14.26 -16.27
N PRO A 136 7.65 15.50 -16.29
CA PRO A 136 6.90 16.70 -15.89
C PRO A 136 5.63 16.95 -16.71
N GLU A 137 5.58 16.47 -17.96
CA GLU A 137 4.39 16.57 -18.81
C GLU A 137 3.20 15.76 -18.26
N LEU A 138 3.47 14.72 -17.47
CA LEU A 138 2.43 13.97 -16.75
C LEU A 138 2.14 14.61 -15.39
N TRP A 139 3.15 14.68 -14.52
CA TRP A 139 3.03 15.18 -13.15
C TRP A 139 4.40 15.33 -12.48
N GLY A 140 4.61 16.44 -11.76
CA GLY A 140 5.86 16.75 -11.06
C GLY A 140 6.83 17.54 -11.93
#